data_AF-A0A7X9GKT3-F1
#
_entry.id   AF-A0A7X9GKT3-F1
#
_cell.length_a   1.000
_cell.length_b   1.000
_cell.length_c   1.000
_cell.angle_alpha   90.00
_cell.angle_beta   90.00
_cell.angle_gamma   90.00
#
_symmetry.space_group_name_H-M   'P 1'
#
loop_
_entity.id
_entity.type
_entity.pdbx_description
1 polymer ?
#
loop_
_entity_poly.entity_id
_entity_poly.type
_entity_poly.pdbx_seq_one_letter_code
_entity_poly.pdbx_strand_id
1 'polypeptide(L)' 'LPIVIDGQKSKQSLSTDFQQNLKEIMAQKEIAMSLSLAVGQAEATVWTCDFSYDYVKINGEYTT' A
#
# COMPACT_ATOMS: atom_id res chain seq x y z
N LEU A 1 10.47 3.05 5.28
CA LEU A 1 10.92 4.40 4.88
C LEU A 1 9.72 5.19 4.39
N PRO A 2 9.56 6.47 4.76
CA PRO A 2 8.42 7.27 4.31
C PRO A 2 8.51 7.57 2.82
N ILE A 3 7.47 7.18 2.07
CA ILE A 3 7.35 7.47 0.62
C ILE A 3 6.86 8.90 0.42
N VAL A 4 5.98 9.38 1.29
CA VAL A 4 5.35 10.71 1.26
C VAL A 4 5.49 11.35 2.64
N ILE A 5 5.82 12.64 2.66
CA ILE A 5 5.95 13.49 3.86
C ILE A 5 5.20 14.79 3.55
N ASP A 6 4.27 15.19 4.41
CA ASP A 6 3.46 16.41 4.27
C ASP A 6 2.81 16.56 2.88
N GLY A 7 2.30 15.44 2.34
CA GLY A 7 1.66 15.39 1.03
C GLY A 7 2.63 15.44 -0.17
N GLN A 8 3.94 15.55 0.07
CA GLN A 8 4.97 15.59 -0.96
C GLN A 8 5.73 14.27 -1.01
N LYS A 9 6.08 13.80 -2.22
CA LYS A 9 6.96 12.63 -2.36
C LYS A 9 8.31 12.91 -1.70
N SER A 10 8.78 11.97 -0.88
CA SER A 10 10.12 12.02 -0.28
C SER A 10 11.17 12.08 -1.39
N LYS A 11 12.22 12.90 -1.24
CA LYS A 11 13.33 12.97 -2.21
C LYS A 11 13.96 11.59 -2.47
N GLN A 12 14.00 10.75 -1.44
CA GLN A 12 14.54 9.41 -1.51
C GLN A 12 13.63 8.47 -2.31
N SER A 13 12.33 8.76 -2.40
CA SER A 13 11.37 7.96 -3.17
C SER A 13 11.59 8.00 -4.68
N LEU A 14 12.37 8.98 -5.15
CA LEU A 14 12.67 9.20 -6.56
C LEU A 14 13.88 8.40 -7.02
N SER A 15 14.70 7.85 -6.12
CA SER A 15 15.88 7.08 -6.51
C SER A 15 15.51 5.72 -7.06
N THR A 16 16.30 5.23 -8.02
CA THR A 16 16.11 3.89 -8.62
C THR A 16 16.22 2.80 -7.57
N ASP A 17 17.19 2.91 -6.65
CA ASP A 17 17.40 1.94 -5.57
C ASP A 17 16.18 1.85 -4.66
N PHE A 18 15.55 3.00 -4.35
CA PHE A 18 14.34 3.01 -3.55
C PHE A 18 13.18 2.33 -4.26
N GLN A 19 13.00 2.61 -5.56
CA GLN A 19 11.97 1.94 -6.36
C GLN A 19 12.19 0.42 -6.42
N GLN A 20 13.44 -0.03 -6.51
CA GLN A 20 13.76 -1.46 -6.49
C GLN A 20 13.42 -2.10 -5.14
N ASN A 21 13.83 -1.49 -4.03
CA ASN A 21 13.45 -1.93 -2.69
C ASN A 21 11.92 -1.96 -2.51
N LEU A 22 11.20 -0.96 -3.05
CA LEU A 22 9.74 -0.93 -3.01
C LEU A 22 9.12 -2.12 -3.74
N LYS A 23 9.64 -2.49 -4.91
CA LYS A 23 9.16 -3.67 -5.66
C LYS A 23 9.35 -4.94 -4.84
N GLU A 24 10.48 -5.07 -4.15
CA GLU A 24 10.76 -6.23 -3.30
C GLU A 24 9.81 -6.32 -2.10
N ILE A 25 9.49 -5.19 -1.47
CA ILE A 25 8.48 -5.12 -0.40
C ILE A 25 7.10 -5.49 -0.94
N MET A 26 6.71 -4.94 -2.10
CA MET A 26 5.40 -5.19 -2.71
C MET A 26 5.23 -6.63 -3.23
N ALA A 27 6.32 -7.37 -3.42
CA ALA A 27 6.30 -8.78 -3.79
C ALA A 27 6.06 -9.71 -2.58
N GLN A 28 6.04 -9.18 -1.36
CA GLN A 28 5.76 -9.95 -0.16
C GLN A 28 4.28 -10.30 -0.06
N LYS A 29 3.99 -11.41 0.62
CA LYS A 29 2.61 -11.88 0.87
C LYS A 29 1.82 -10.96 1.81
N GLU A 30 2.51 -10.34 2.77
CA GLU A 30 1.92 -9.44 3.74
C GLU A 30 2.62 -8.09 3.65
N ILE A 31 1.82 -7.03 3.55
CA ILE A 31 2.33 -5.67 3.40
C ILE A 31 1.76 -4.82 4.53
N ALA A 32 2.64 -4.31 5.39
CA ALA A 32 2.29 -3.35 6.42
C ALA A 32 2.42 -1.92 5.88
N MET A 33 1.37 -1.12 6.08
CA MET A 33 1.37 0.30 5.74
C MET A 33 1.00 1.14 6.96
N SER A 34 1.62 2.29 7.10
CA SER A 34 1.32 3.26 8.16
C SER A 34 1.09 4.63 7.55
N LEU A 35 -0.01 5.27 7.97
CA LEU A 35 -0.38 6.61 7.56
C LEU A 35 -0.56 7.47 8.79
N SER A 36 0.11 8.62 8.82
CA SER A 36 -0.13 9.66 9.84
C SER A 36 -0.80 10.85 9.17
N LEU A 37 -1.95 11.26 9.72
CA LEU A 37 -2.72 12.40 9.19
C LEU A 37 -2.36 13.72 9.88
N ALA A 38 -1.63 13.69 11.00
CA ALA A 38 -1.24 14.87 11.77
C ALA A 38 -2.39 15.82 12.20
N VAL A 39 -3.62 15.30 12.35
CA VAL A 39 -4.82 16.08 12.73
C VAL A 39 -5.40 15.72 14.12
N GLY A 40 -4.74 14.84 14.88
CA GLY A 40 -5.21 14.39 16.20
C GLY A 40 -4.47 13.17 16.72
N GLN A 41 -5.04 12.52 17.74
CA GLN A 41 -4.46 11.34 18.41
C GLN A 41 -5.24 10.04 18.16
N ALA A 42 -6.32 10.09 17.39
CA ALA A 42 -7.10 8.90 17.07
C ALA A 42 -6.28 7.94 16.18
N GLU A 43 -6.38 6.64 16.45
CA GLU A 43 -5.77 5.58 15.65
C GLU A 43 -6.78 4.49 15.31
N ALA A 44 -6.55 3.82 14.19
CA ALA A 44 -7.29 2.63 13.78
C ALA A 44 -6.39 1.75 12.91
N THR A 45 -6.59 0.43 13.03
CA THR A 45 -5.92 -0.57 12.20
C THR A 45 -6.95 -1.28 11.35
N VAL A 46 -6.70 -1.35 10.04
CA VAL A 46 -7.57 -2.04 9.08
C VAL A 46 -6.77 -3.15 8.40
N TRP A 47 -7.39 -4.32 8.31
CA TRP A 47 -6.85 -5.46 7.56
C TRP A 47 -7.59 -5.57 6.23
N THR A 48 -6.84 -5.69 5.15
CA THR A 48 -7.39 -5.86 3.79
C THR A 48 -6.44 -6.73 2.97
N CYS A 49 -6.90 -7.17 1.81
CA CYS A 49 -6.10 -7.88 0.83
C CYS A 49 -5.98 -7.07 -0.48
N ASP A 50 -5.15 -7.59 -1.39
CA ASP A 50 -5.02 -7.09 -2.75
C ASP A 50 -6.30 -7.36 -3.57
N PHE A 51 -6.40 -6.64 -4.70
CA PHE A 51 -7.46 -6.83 -5.67
C PHE A 51 -6.94 -7.67 -6.84
N SER A 52 -7.18 -8.98 -6.78
CA SER A 52 -6.62 -9.95 -7.71
C SER A 52 -7.55 -10.32 -8.86
N TYR A 53 -6.98 -10.85 -9.95
CA TYR A 53 -7.76 -11.40 -11.07
C TYR A 53 -8.66 -12.56 -10.62
N ASP A 54 -8.16 -13.42 -9.73
CA ASP A 54 -8.91 -14.57 -9.24
C ASP A 54 -10.15 -14.14 -8.45
N TYR A 55 -10.08 -13.03 -7.70
CA TYR A 55 -11.27 -12.43 -7.07
C TYR A 55 -12.35 -12.08 -8.10
N VAL A 56 -11.96 -11.45 -9.21
CA VAL A 56 -12.88 -11.08 -10.30
C VAL A 56 -13.45 -12.33 -10.98
N LYS A 57 -12.61 -13.33 -11.25
CA LYS A 57 -13.06 -14.58 -11.88
C LYS A 57 -14.08 -15.32 -11.02
N ILE A 58 -13.79 -15.46 -9.71
CA ILE A 58 -14.67 -16.15 -8.77
C ILE A 58 -16.03 -15.45 -8.65
N ASN A 59 -16.04 -14.12 -8.57
CA ASN A 59 -17.27 -13.36 -8.34
C ASN A 59 -17.98 -12.91 -9.63
N GLY A 60 -17.28 -12.87 -10.76
CA GLY A 60 -17.83 -12.45 -12.06
C GLY A 60 -18.68 -13.51 -12.76
N GLU A 61 -18.53 -14.77 -12.38
CA GLU A 61 -19.40 -15.87 -12.84
C GLU A 61 -20.75 -15.90 -12.09
N TYR A 62 -20.91 -15.10 -11.03
CA TYR A 62 -22.19 -14.90 -10.35
C TYR A 62 -22.80 -13.58 -10.82
N THR A 63 -23.94 -13.65 -11.53
CA THR A 63 -24.79 -12.47 -11.71
C THR A 63 -25.29 -12.05 -10.33
N THR A 64 -24.82 -10.90 -9.83
CA THR A 64 -25.32 -10.26 -8.60
C THR A 64 -26.43 -9.28 -8.93
#